data_AF-A0A4Q3J4G4-F1
#
_entry.id   AF-A0A4Q3J4G4-F1
#
_cell.length_a   1.000
_cell.length_b   1.000
_cell.length_c   1.000
_cell.angle_alpha   90.00
_cell.angle_beta   90.00
_cell.angle_gamma   90.00
#
_symmetry.space_group_name_H-M   'P 1'
#
loop_
_entity.id
_entity.type
_entity.pdbx_description
1 polymer ?
#
loop_
_entity_poly.entity_id
_entity_poly.type
_entity_poly.pdbx_seq_one_letter_code
_entity_poly.pdbx_strand_id
1 'polypeptide(L)' 'VQKVQDVVKEGDKVKVKFLGMDERGKVRLSMKVVDQTTGEDITEKLKAERDAEKSRERQGAED' A
#
# COMPACT_ATOMS: atom_id res chain seq x y z
N VAL A 1 8.91 5.27 9.04
CA VAL A 1 8.73 4.88 7.62
C VAL A 1 10.12 4.71 7.03
N GLN A 2 10.44 3.55 6.43
CA GLN A 2 11.74 3.33 5.78
C GLN A 2 11.94 4.29 4.61
N LYS A 3 13.19 4.58 4.23
CA LYS A 3 13.48 5.49 3.12
C LYS A 3 13.06 4.84 1.82
N VAL A 4 12.56 5.63 0.88
CA VAL A 4 12.13 5.14 -0.44
C VAL A 4 13.27 4.50 -1.23
N GLN A 5 14.50 4.98 -1.01
CA GLN A 5 15.72 4.48 -1.64
C GLN A 5 16.07 3.06 -1.22
N ASP A 6 15.57 2.61 -0.06
CA ASP A 6 15.80 1.25 0.43
C ASP A 6 14.82 0.25 -0.21
N VAL A 7 13.73 0.75 -0.79
CA VAL A 7 12.63 -0.07 -1.32
C VAL A 7 12.70 -0.21 -2.84
N VAL A 8 13.14 0.82 -3.55
CA VAL A 8 13.20 0.83 -5.02
C VAL A 8 14.49 1.49 -5.52
N LYS A 9 15.04 0.95 -6.61
CA LYS A 9 16.17 1.51 -7.35
C LYS A 9 15.76 1.87 -8.78
N GLU A 10 16.52 2.78 -9.40
CA GLU A 10 16.31 3.13 -10.79
C GLU A 10 16.55 1.92 -11.70
N GLY A 11 15.61 1.66 -12.61
CA GLY A 11 15.63 0.48 -13.49
C GLY A 11 14.83 -0.73 -12.98
N ASP A 12 14.36 -0.70 -11.72
CA ASP A 12 13.55 -1.78 -11.17
C ASP A 12 12.16 -1.83 -11.82
N LYS A 13 11.74 -3.03 -12.21
CA LYS A 13 10.37 -3.28 -12.65
C LYS A 13 9.49 -3.60 -11.44
N VAL A 14 8.46 -2.79 -11.24
CA VAL A 14 7.49 -2.94 -10.13
C VAL A 14 6.07 -3.07 -10.65
N LYS A 15 5.21 -3.75 -9.88
CA LYS A 15 3.78 -3.88 -10.16
C LYS A 15 3.02 -2.84 -9.36
N VAL A 16 2.10 -2.12 -9.99
CA VAL A 16 1.37 -1.02 -9.36
C VAL A 16 -0.09 -1.01 -9.78
N LYS A 17 -0.96 -0.54 -8.89
CA LYS A 17 -2.39 -0.34 -9.16
C LYS A 17 -2.63 1.11 -9.55
N PHE A 18 -3.39 1.33 -10.62
CA PHE A 18 -3.88 2.65 -11.00
C PHE A 18 -5.00 3.08 -10.05
N LEU A 19 -4.82 4.25 -9.43
CA LEU A 19 -5.80 4.83 -8.50
C LEU A 19 -6.69 5.88 -9.17
N GLY A 20 -6.21 6.49 -10.25
CA GLY A 20 -6.93 7.55 -10.95
C GLY A 20 -6.01 8.57 -11.59
N MET A 21 -6.61 9.47 -12.36
CA MET A 21 -5.96 10.62 -12.97
C MET A 21 -6.72 11.88 -12.52
N ASP A 22 -6.00 12.94 -12.16
CA ASP A 22 -6.63 14.23 -11.87
C ASP A 22 -6.89 15.04 -13.14
N GLU A 23 -7.66 16.11 -13.03
CA GLU A 23 -8.03 17.00 -14.15
C GLU A 23 -6.82 17.71 -14.78
N ARG A 24 -5.66 17.69 -14.12
CA ARG A 24 -4.40 18.26 -14.60
C ARG A 24 -3.54 17.24 -15.33
N GLY A 25 -4.05 16.01 -15.53
CA GLY A 25 -3.35 14.91 -16.17
C GLY A 25 -2.39 14.15 -15.25
N LYS A 26 -2.40 14.41 -13.94
CA LYS A 26 -1.51 13.73 -13.00
C LYS A 26 -2.05 12.34 -12.68
N VAL A 27 -1.22 11.33 -12.91
CA VAL A 27 -1.53 9.93 -12.64
C VAL A 27 -1.18 9.56 -11.21
N ARG A 28 -2.11 8.87 -10.52
CA ARG A 28 -1.91 8.32 -9.18
C ARG A 28 -1.80 6.81 -9.25
N LEU A 29 -0.71 6.28 -8.71
CA LEU A 29 -0.40 4.83 -8.67
C LEU A 29 -0.13 4.41 -7.22
N SER A 30 -0.45 3.15 -6.89
CA SER A 30 -0.12 2.56 -5.59
C SER A 30 0.59 1.23 -5.75
N MET A 31 1.77 1.14 -5.17
CA MET A 31 2.56 -0.10 -5.11
C MET A 31 2.20 -0.96 -3.90
N LYS A 32 1.62 -0.37 -2.85
CA LYS A 32 1.36 -1.05 -1.57
C LYS A 32 0.20 -2.04 -1.62
N VAL A 33 -0.79 -1.77 -2.46
CA VAL A 33 -2.02 -2.57 -2.56
C VAL A 33 -1.92 -3.67 -3.61
N VAL A 34 -0.70 -3.94 -4.09
CA VAL A 34 -0.44 -4.92 -5.13
C VAL A 34 0.65 -5.86 -4.64
N ASP A 35 0.40 -7.16 -4.81
CA ASP A 35 1.41 -8.17 -4.62
C ASP A 35 2.50 -8.05 -5.70
N GLN A 36 3.76 -7.87 -5.31
CA GLN A 36 4.86 -7.66 -6.26
C GLN A 36 5.25 -8.95 -7.01
N THR A 37 4.90 -10.13 -6.50
CA THR A 37 5.16 -11.43 -7.12
C THR A 37 4.06 -11.79 -8.10
N THR A 38 2.79 -11.76 -7.68
CA THR A 38 1.65 -12.20 -8.50
C THR A 38 1.04 -11.04 -9.30
N GLY A 39 0.99 -9.83 -8.73
CA GLY A 39 0.28 -8.68 -9.30
C GLY A 39 -1.18 -8.59 -8.88
N GLU A 40 -1.61 -9.45 -7.97
CA GLU A 40 -2.98 -9.43 -7.45
C GLU A 40 -3.22 -8.20 -6.55
N ASP A 41 -4.47 -7.77 -6.54
CA ASP A 41 -4.95 -6.69 -5.69
C ASP A 41 -5.20 -7.19 -4.26
N ILE A 42 -4.45 -6.65 -3.32
CA ILE A 42 -4.52 -7.01 -1.90
C ILE A 42 -5.18 -5.91 -1.05
N THR A 43 -5.91 -4.98 -1.67
CA THR A 43 -6.59 -3.85 -0.98
C THR A 43 -7.44 -4.34 0.20
N GLU A 44 -8.26 -5.37 -0.01
CA GLU A 44 -9.16 -5.89 1.03
C GLU A 44 -8.40 -6.53 2.20
N LYS A 45 -7.34 -7.30 1.91
CA LYS A 45 -6.50 -7.94 2.94
C LYS A 45 -5.82 -6.89 3.81
N LEU A 46 -5.21 -5.88 3.19
CA LEU A 46 -4.55 -4.78 3.90
C LEU A 46 -5.51 -3.95 4.73
N LYS A 47 -6.74 -3.76 4.26
CA LYS A 47 -7.77 -3.05 5.01
C LYS A 47 -8.19 -3.85 6.25
N ALA A 48 -8.45 -5.14 6.09
CA ALA A 48 -8.81 -6.02 7.18
C ALA A 48 -7.69 -6.11 8.24
N GLU A 49 -6.43 -6.25 7.82
CA GLU A 49 -5.27 -6.26 8.73
C GLU A 49 -5.13 -4.95 9.49
N ARG A 50 -5.26 -3.80 8.82
CA ARG A 50 -5.20 -2.49 9.48
C ARG A 50 -6.32 -2.26 10.47
N ASP A 51 -7.52 -2.72 10.15
CA ASP A 51 -8.65 -2.56 11.05
C ASP A 51 -8.51 -3.50 12.27
N ALA A 52 -7.96 -4.70 12.08
CA ALA A 52 -7.61 -5.63 13.16
C ALA A 52 -6.45 -5.15 14.05
N GLU A 53 -5.46 -4.47 13.47
CA GLU A 53 -4.36 -3.87 14.23
C GLU A 53 -4.86 -2.69 15.08
N LYS A 54 -5.67 -1.81 14.50
CA LYS A 54 -6.30 -0.69 15.23
C LYS A 54 -7.21 -1.14 16.35
N SER A 55 -7.94 -2.26 16.19
CA SER A 55 -8.81 -2.77 17.25
C SER A 55 -8.01 -3.35 18.42
N ARG A 56 -6.89 -4.02 18.14
CA ARG A 56 -5.94 -4.50 19.17
C ARG A 56 -5.23 -3.36 19.90
N GLU A 57 -4.81 -2.32 19.18
CA GLU A 57 -4.18 -1.13 19.79
C GLU A 57 -5.14 -0.40 20.74
N ARG A 58 -6.43 -0.31 20.39
CA ARG A 58 -7.45 0.30 21.26
C ARG A 58 -7.67 -0.52 22.52
N GLN A 59 -7.81 -1.85 22.38
CA GLN A 59 -8.00 -2.74 23.53
C GLN A 59 -6.78 -2.79 24.46
N GLY A 60 -5.57 -2.69 23.93
CA GLY A 60 -4.35 -2.65 24.75
C GLY A 60 -4.01 -1.29 25.36
N ALA A 61 -4.71 -0.21 24.97
CA ALA A 61 -4.57 1.12 25.56
C ALA A 61 -5.64 1.40 26.64
N GLU A 62 -6.63 0.52 26.77
CA GLU A 62 -7.72 0.58 27.76
C GLU A 62 -7.46 -0.33 29.00
N ASP A 63 -6.34 -1.06 29.04
CA ASP A 63 -5.86 -1.88 30.18
C ASP A 63 -4.74 -1.17 30.97
#